data_AF-A0A1V9YF05-F1
#
_entry.id   AF-A0A1V9YF05-F1
#
_cell.length_a   1.000
_cell.length_b   1.000
_cell.length_c   1.000
_cell.angle_alpha   90.00
_cell.angle_beta   90.00
_cell.angle_gamma   90.00
#
_symmetry.space_group_name_H-M   'P 1'
#
loop_
_entity.id
_entity.type
_entity.pdbx_description
1 polymer ?
#
loop_
_entity_poly.entity_id
_entity_poly.type
_entity_poly.pdbx_seq_one_letter_code
_entity_poly.pdbx_strand_id
1 'polypeptide(L)'
;MAPTLTARALATRQGSSSKEMYLKNMLTVAQVSRSLQADLSDFTYLPTTVNVPQEAPWPAHLRGESFNVNYLRQQYRKGEVPPEYVAAFDNIRFVWNSSQHKWTIRLLALEAYKRRYNDLRVPHAYVVPHGDDAWPKDTWGMQLGHTASNIRAGYIRVPASVGEKLNEMGFVWDMFHTKWEINVAALQVFKATYGHTVVPQKFVAPKDWPPGSTLGVWVNNVRKNVESLSKKKIKQLNQLGFVWKPNQASSSVTNDVVVCTKS
;
A
#
# COMPACT_ATOMS: atom_id res chain seq x y z
N MET A 1 -69.58 0.90 7.20
CA MET A 1 -68.29 1.09 6.52
C MET A 1 -67.65 2.35 7.06
N ALA A 2 -66.65 2.20 7.93
CA ALA A 2 -65.91 3.32 8.50
C ALA A 2 -64.65 3.59 7.65
N PRO A 3 -64.25 4.85 7.41
CA PRO A 3 -63.06 5.13 6.63
C PRO A 3 -61.82 4.79 7.45
N THR A 4 -60.94 4.01 6.84
CA THR A 4 -59.63 3.61 7.35
C THR A 4 -58.79 4.85 7.61
N LEU A 5 -58.46 5.10 8.88
CA LEU A 5 -57.44 6.09 9.23
C LEU A 5 -56.10 5.65 8.65
N THR A 6 -55.59 6.45 7.72
CA THR A 6 -54.32 6.25 7.03
C THR A 6 -53.16 6.24 8.04
N ALA A 7 -52.19 5.34 7.81
CA ALA A 7 -50.98 5.10 8.61
C ALA A 7 -50.04 6.32 8.81
N ARG A 8 -50.47 7.52 8.38
CA ARG A 8 -49.71 8.76 8.40
C ARG A 8 -49.91 9.59 9.68
N ALA A 9 -50.83 9.20 10.56
CA ALA A 9 -51.18 9.93 11.78
C ALA A 9 -50.55 9.39 13.10
N LEU A 10 -49.77 8.30 13.06
CA LEU A 10 -49.09 7.74 14.24
C LEU A 10 -47.60 8.11 14.34
N ALA A 11 -47.04 8.78 13.32
CA ALA A 11 -45.60 8.99 13.19
C ALA A 11 -45.04 10.21 13.96
N THR A 12 -45.88 11.03 14.60
CA THR A 12 -45.44 12.30 15.21
C THR A 12 -45.19 12.25 16.72
N ARG A 13 -45.21 11.05 17.35
CA ARG A 13 -44.77 10.86 18.75
C ARG A 13 -43.57 9.91 18.94
N GLN A 14 -43.05 9.28 17.88
CA GLN A 14 -42.02 8.20 17.97
C GLN A 14 -40.60 8.59 17.50
N GLY A 15 -40.33 9.87 17.25
CA GLY A 15 -39.11 10.32 16.53
C GLY A 15 -37.77 10.12 17.26
N SER A 16 -37.74 10.18 18.59
CA SER A 16 -36.50 10.03 19.38
C SER A 16 -36.24 8.57 19.80
N SER A 17 -37.27 7.92 20.36
CA SER A 17 -37.18 6.56 20.91
C SER A 17 -36.85 5.49 19.85
N SER A 18 -37.34 5.64 18.61
CA SER A 18 -37.04 4.71 17.51
C SER A 18 -35.58 4.80 17.03
N LYS A 19 -35.03 6.03 16.98
CA LYS A 19 -33.63 6.27 16.58
C LYS A 19 -32.65 5.75 17.63
N GLU A 20 -32.94 6.00 18.90
CA GLU A 20 -32.15 5.50 20.01
C GLU A 20 -32.17 3.97 20.09
N MET A 21 -33.34 3.36 19.92
CA MET A 21 -33.48 1.90 19.85
C MET A 21 -32.66 1.31 18.70
N TYR A 22 -32.70 1.93 17.51
CA TYR A 22 -31.86 1.52 16.38
C TYR A 22 -30.37 1.57 16.74
N LEU A 23 -29.88 2.67 17.35
CA LEU A 23 -28.46 2.81 17.70
C LEU A 23 -28.04 1.76 18.74
N LYS A 24 -28.87 1.50 19.74
CA LYS A 24 -28.63 0.47 20.76
C LYS A 24 -28.55 -0.94 20.16
N ASN A 25 -29.50 -1.28 19.31
CA ASN A 25 -29.52 -2.58 18.63
C ASN A 25 -28.32 -2.72 17.68
N MET A 26 -28.00 -1.65 16.94
CA MET A 26 -26.87 -1.61 16.03
C MET A 26 -25.53 -1.73 16.74
N LEU A 27 -25.37 -1.09 17.90
CA LEU A 27 -24.18 -1.24 18.74
C LEU A 27 -24.03 -2.69 19.23
N THR A 28 -25.13 -3.31 19.65
CA THR A 28 -25.15 -4.72 20.05
C THR A 28 -24.72 -5.63 18.90
N VAL A 29 -25.24 -5.38 17.69
CA VAL A 29 -24.84 -6.11 16.48
C VAL A 29 -23.34 -5.95 16.22
N ALA A 30 -22.82 -4.74 16.34
CA ALA A 30 -21.41 -4.44 16.13
C ALA A 30 -20.49 -5.09 17.20
N GLN A 31 -20.92 -5.13 18.46
CA GLN A 31 -20.20 -5.79 19.56
C GLN A 31 -20.11 -7.31 19.34
N VAL A 32 -21.22 -7.96 18.97
CA VAL A 32 -21.19 -9.39 18.62
C VAL A 32 -20.29 -9.63 17.42
N SER A 33 -20.40 -8.79 16.39
CA SER A 33 -19.53 -8.85 15.20
C SER A 33 -18.05 -8.70 15.56
N ARG A 34 -17.72 -7.79 16.49
CA ARG A 34 -16.36 -7.59 16.99
C ARG A 34 -15.83 -8.86 17.64
N SER A 35 -16.63 -9.52 18.49
CA SER A 35 -16.23 -10.77 19.14
C SER A 35 -15.93 -11.88 18.15
N LEU A 36 -16.75 -12.00 17.09
CA LEU A 36 -16.57 -13.00 16.03
C LEU A 36 -15.35 -12.71 15.14
N GLN A 37 -14.97 -11.44 14.99
CA GLN A 37 -13.84 -11.01 14.18
C GLN A 37 -12.54 -10.90 14.99
N ALA A 38 -12.57 -11.14 16.30
CA ALA A 38 -11.47 -10.79 17.21
C ALA A 38 -10.16 -11.48 16.88
N ASP A 39 -10.23 -12.73 16.44
CA ASP A 39 -9.05 -13.53 16.10
C ASP A 39 -8.41 -13.10 14.78
N LEU A 40 -9.23 -12.61 13.84
CA LEU A 40 -8.84 -12.34 12.45
C LEU A 40 -8.46 -10.87 12.19
N SER A 41 -8.98 -9.95 12.99
CA SER A 41 -8.87 -8.51 12.74
C SER A 41 -8.84 -7.73 14.04
N ASP A 42 -8.10 -6.63 14.06
CA ASP A 42 -8.11 -5.69 15.19
C ASP A 42 -9.23 -4.65 15.10
N PHE A 43 -10.02 -4.63 14.03
CA PHE A 43 -11.08 -3.65 13.76
C PHE A 43 -12.46 -4.31 13.68
N THR A 44 -13.52 -3.53 13.85
CA THR A 44 -14.89 -4.01 13.60
C THR A 44 -15.33 -3.61 12.19
N TYR A 45 -15.35 -4.61 11.30
CA TYR A 45 -15.84 -4.46 9.94
C TYR A 45 -17.29 -4.88 9.85
N LEU A 46 -18.14 -3.97 9.39
CA LEU A 46 -19.50 -4.30 9.00
C LEU A 46 -19.74 -3.95 7.52
N PRO A 47 -20.39 -4.87 6.74
CA PRO A 47 -20.84 -4.60 5.37
C PRO A 47 -21.88 -3.48 5.32
N THR A 48 -22.34 -3.10 4.13
CA THR A 48 -23.37 -2.06 3.97
C THR A 48 -24.66 -2.41 4.72
N THR A 49 -25.05 -3.67 4.69
CA THR A 49 -26.20 -4.23 5.40
C THR A 49 -25.76 -5.49 6.12
N VAL A 50 -26.07 -5.58 7.41
CA VAL A 50 -25.85 -6.78 8.22
C VAL A 50 -27.18 -7.51 8.35
N ASN A 51 -27.23 -8.76 7.91
CA ASN A 51 -28.35 -9.65 8.20
C ASN A 51 -27.95 -10.52 9.38
N VAL A 52 -28.69 -10.42 10.48
CA VAL A 52 -28.37 -11.13 11.71
C VAL A 52 -28.79 -12.60 11.57
N PRO A 53 -27.87 -13.56 11.75
CA PRO A 53 -28.18 -14.99 11.76
C PRO A 53 -29.24 -15.37 12.80
N GLN A 54 -29.93 -16.48 12.56
CA GLN A 54 -31.00 -16.99 13.43
C GLN A 54 -30.50 -17.74 14.68
N GLU A 55 -29.18 -17.76 14.92
CA GLU A 55 -28.53 -18.60 15.91
C GLU A 55 -27.69 -17.80 16.92
N ALA A 56 -27.21 -18.46 17.97
CA ALA A 56 -26.24 -17.87 18.89
C ALA A 56 -24.94 -17.53 18.14
N PRO A 57 -24.17 -16.49 18.55
CA PRO A 57 -24.27 -15.72 19.79
C PRO A 57 -25.22 -14.52 19.74
N TRP A 58 -26.04 -14.38 18.69
CA TRP A 58 -26.90 -13.21 18.51
C TRP A 58 -28.08 -13.19 19.51
N PRO A 59 -28.43 -12.02 20.11
CA PRO A 59 -29.58 -11.89 20.99
C PRO A 59 -30.90 -12.23 20.30
N ALA A 60 -31.81 -12.91 20.99
CA ALA A 60 -33.04 -13.44 20.41
C ALA A 60 -33.89 -12.39 19.65
N HIS A 61 -33.97 -11.17 20.18
CA HIS A 61 -34.76 -10.08 19.58
C HIS A 61 -34.10 -9.44 18.34
N LEU A 62 -32.86 -9.80 18.00
CA LEU A 62 -32.15 -9.31 16.83
C LEU A 62 -32.02 -10.35 15.72
N ARG A 63 -32.34 -11.61 16.01
CA ARG A 63 -32.18 -12.73 15.07
C ARG A 63 -33.11 -12.58 13.87
N GLY A 64 -32.55 -12.66 12.67
CA GLY A 64 -33.27 -12.45 11.41
C GLY A 64 -33.49 -10.99 11.02
N GLU A 65 -33.14 -10.03 11.87
CA GLU A 65 -33.25 -8.61 11.56
C GLU A 65 -32.12 -8.14 10.64
N SER A 66 -32.40 -7.10 9.87
CA SER A 66 -31.45 -6.49 8.95
C SER A 66 -31.11 -5.06 9.38
N PHE A 67 -29.81 -4.76 9.50
CA PHE A 67 -29.32 -3.45 9.93
C PHE A 67 -28.58 -2.76 8.78
N ASN A 68 -29.03 -1.55 8.43
CA ASN A 68 -28.37 -0.71 7.44
C ASN A 68 -27.22 0.08 8.06
N VAL A 69 -25.98 -0.36 7.86
CA VAL A 69 -24.77 0.27 8.40
C VAL A 69 -24.44 1.57 7.69
N ASN A 70 -24.81 1.69 6.41
CA ASN A 70 -24.60 2.93 5.68
C ASN A 70 -25.47 4.06 6.23
N TYR A 71 -26.68 3.76 6.71
CA TYR A 71 -27.51 4.72 7.44
C TYR A 71 -26.77 5.21 8.69
N LEU A 72 -26.25 4.32 9.55
CA LEU A 72 -25.44 4.71 10.72
C LEU A 72 -24.26 5.63 10.32
N ARG A 73 -23.48 5.25 9.31
CA ARG A 73 -22.35 6.06 8.83
C ARG A 73 -22.79 7.42 8.27
N GLN A 74 -23.97 7.50 7.65
CA GLN A 74 -24.54 8.77 7.18
C GLN A 74 -24.93 9.67 8.36
N GLN A 75 -25.59 9.12 9.38
CA GLN A 75 -25.96 9.87 10.58
C GLN A 75 -24.73 10.41 11.31
N TYR A 76 -23.65 9.61 11.39
CA TYR A 76 -22.38 10.04 11.96
C TYR A 76 -21.77 11.23 11.21
N ARG A 77 -21.74 11.19 9.87
CA ARG A 77 -21.25 12.31 9.05
C ARG A 77 -22.06 13.60 9.23
N LYS A 78 -23.34 13.48 9.57
CA LYS A 78 -24.22 14.62 9.86
C LYS A 78 -24.09 15.13 11.30
N GLY A 79 -23.31 14.46 12.15
CA GLY A 79 -23.20 14.80 13.58
C GLY A 79 -24.46 14.45 14.39
N GLU A 80 -25.31 13.55 13.88
CA GLU A 80 -26.58 13.21 14.52
C GLU A 80 -26.51 11.95 15.40
N VAL A 81 -25.35 11.31 15.49
CA VAL A 81 -25.11 10.19 16.41
C VAL A 81 -24.64 10.77 17.73
N PRO A 82 -25.32 10.47 18.86
CA PRO A 82 -24.92 10.99 20.15
C PRO A 82 -23.48 10.57 20.53
N PRO A 83 -22.71 11.44 21.22
CA PRO A 83 -21.30 11.20 21.51
C PRO A 83 -21.02 9.90 22.28
N GLU A 84 -21.92 9.48 23.16
CA GLU A 84 -21.81 8.24 23.92
C GLU A 84 -21.84 7.00 23.01
N TYR A 85 -22.64 7.01 21.95
CA TYR A 85 -22.64 5.94 20.96
C TYR A 85 -21.39 5.99 20.10
N VAL A 86 -20.95 7.18 19.69
CA VAL A 86 -19.67 7.32 18.96
C VAL A 86 -18.53 6.72 19.76
N ALA A 87 -18.40 7.08 21.04
CA ALA A 87 -17.40 6.53 21.95
C ALA A 87 -17.52 5.01 22.11
N ALA A 88 -18.74 4.46 22.20
CA ALA A 88 -18.95 3.03 22.31
C ALA A 88 -18.55 2.26 21.04
N PHE A 89 -18.84 2.80 19.85
CA PHE A 89 -18.39 2.26 18.57
C PHE A 89 -16.87 2.40 18.39
N ASP A 90 -16.28 3.51 18.82
CA ASP A 90 -14.84 3.73 18.78
C ASP A 90 -14.09 2.77 19.71
N ASN A 91 -14.67 2.45 20.88
CA ASN A 91 -14.10 1.47 21.82
C ASN A 91 -14.01 0.05 21.21
N ILE A 92 -14.92 -0.31 20.30
CA ILE A 92 -14.84 -1.55 19.53
C ILE A 92 -14.10 -1.38 18.20
N ARG A 93 -13.38 -0.26 18.00
CA ARG A 93 -12.63 0.06 16.78
C ARG A 93 -13.49 -0.05 15.52
N PHE A 94 -14.72 0.49 15.59
CA PHE A 94 -15.66 0.45 14.48
C PHE A 94 -15.18 1.29 13.28
N VAL A 95 -15.28 0.71 12.09
CA VAL A 95 -14.89 1.38 10.85
C VAL A 95 -16.01 2.29 10.35
N TRP A 96 -15.97 3.56 10.77
CA TRP A 96 -16.87 4.62 10.30
C TRP A 96 -16.68 4.97 8.82
N ASN A 97 -15.42 5.02 8.37
CA ASN A 97 -15.06 5.39 7.00
C ASN A 97 -14.21 4.30 6.36
N SER A 98 -14.84 3.48 5.51
CA SER A 98 -14.17 2.39 4.82
C SER A 98 -13.04 2.84 3.89
N SER A 99 -13.12 4.05 3.32
CA SER A 99 -12.07 4.58 2.42
C SER A 99 -10.82 4.97 3.21
N GLN A 100 -11.01 5.70 4.31
CA GLN A 100 -9.93 6.05 5.23
C GLN A 100 -9.28 4.80 5.81
N HIS A 101 -10.10 3.82 6.20
CA HIS A 101 -9.61 2.58 6.77
C HIS A 101 -8.80 1.73 5.80
N LYS A 102 -9.19 1.67 4.53
CA LYS A 102 -8.35 1.05 3.49
C LYS A 102 -6.95 1.67 3.44
N TRP A 103 -6.83 2.98 3.65
CA TRP A 103 -5.53 3.64 3.75
C TRP A 103 -4.79 3.31 5.04
N THR A 104 -5.48 3.23 6.18
CA THR A 104 -4.89 2.76 7.44
C THR A 104 -4.23 1.40 7.25
N ILE A 105 -4.93 0.42 6.67
CA ILE A 105 -4.38 -0.93 6.46
C ILE A 105 -3.19 -0.90 5.48
N ARG A 106 -3.26 -0.12 4.39
CA ARG A 106 -2.13 0.01 3.45
C ARG A 106 -0.89 0.61 4.10
N LEU A 107 -1.06 1.62 4.93
CA LEU A 107 0.05 2.25 5.66
C LEU A 107 0.67 1.28 6.65
N LEU A 108 -0.15 0.55 7.42
CA LEU A 108 0.32 -0.51 8.32
C LEU A 108 1.13 -1.58 7.58
N ALA A 109 0.66 -2.02 6.41
CA ALA A 109 1.38 -2.99 5.59
C ALA A 109 2.71 -2.43 5.07
N LEU A 110 2.75 -1.18 4.60
CA LEU A 110 3.99 -0.54 4.12
C LEU A 110 4.98 -0.31 5.26
N GLU A 111 4.51 0.09 6.44
CA GLU A 111 5.35 0.27 7.63
C GLU A 111 5.95 -1.05 8.09
N ALA A 112 5.15 -2.12 8.14
CA ALA A 112 5.63 -3.47 8.44
C ALA A 112 6.67 -3.95 7.41
N TYR A 113 6.43 -3.71 6.12
CA TYR A 113 7.39 -4.00 5.05
C TYR A 113 8.71 -3.24 5.27
N LYS A 114 8.64 -1.93 5.54
CA LYS A 114 9.82 -1.10 5.79
C LYS A 114 10.60 -1.59 7.00
N ARG A 115 9.93 -1.93 8.10
CA ARG A 115 10.59 -2.49 9.29
C ARG A 115 11.32 -3.79 8.98
N ARG A 116 10.76 -4.63 8.10
CA ARG A 116 11.31 -5.95 7.78
C ARG A 116 12.47 -5.93 6.78
N TYR A 117 12.41 -5.05 5.79
CA TYR A 117 13.34 -5.00 4.64
C TYR A 117 14.19 -3.73 4.58
N ASN A 118 13.93 -2.78 5.48
CA ASN A 118 14.59 -1.48 5.56
C ASN A 118 14.48 -0.63 4.27
N ASP A 119 13.50 -0.92 3.41
CA ASP A 119 13.13 -0.09 2.27
C ASP A 119 11.65 -0.22 1.92
N LEU A 120 11.19 0.56 0.94
CA LEU A 120 9.83 0.51 0.40
C LEU A 120 9.80 0.12 -1.09
N ARG A 121 10.81 -0.64 -1.54
CA ARG A 121 10.88 -1.17 -2.90
C ARG A 121 10.15 -2.49 -2.99
N VAL A 122 8.86 -2.46 -2.66
CA VAL A 122 8.01 -3.65 -2.65
C VAL A 122 7.98 -4.31 -4.04
N PRO A 123 8.41 -5.58 -4.18
CA PRO A 123 8.30 -6.33 -5.43
C PRO A 123 6.86 -6.41 -5.91
N HIS A 124 6.64 -6.34 -7.23
CA HIS A 124 5.29 -6.29 -7.81
C HIS A 124 4.38 -7.44 -7.34
N ALA A 125 4.91 -8.66 -7.26
CA ALA A 125 4.16 -9.86 -6.87
C ALA A 125 4.17 -10.12 -5.34
N TYR A 126 4.67 -9.18 -4.52
CA TYR A 126 4.74 -9.40 -3.08
C TYR A 126 3.34 -9.44 -2.44
N VAL A 127 3.08 -10.53 -1.75
CA VAL A 127 1.86 -10.76 -0.95
C VAL A 127 2.27 -10.84 0.51
N VAL A 128 1.53 -10.15 1.38
CA VAL A 128 1.76 -10.25 2.83
C VAL A 128 1.49 -11.69 3.29
N PRO A 129 2.46 -12.36 3.95
CA PRO A 129 2.27 -13.71 4.47
C PRO A 129 1.08 -13.80 5.43
N HIS A 130 0.39 -14.93 5.42
CA HIS A 130 -0.70 -15.20 6.35
C HIS A 130 -0.15 -15.85 7.62
N GLY A 131 -0.64 -15.45 8.80
CA GLY A 131 -0.24 -16.03 10.08
C GLY A 131 1.17 -15.66 10.56
N ASP A 132 1.80 -14.65 9.96
CA ASP A 132 3.09 -14.12 10.41
C ASP A 132 2.84 -12.91 11.33
N ASP A 133 3.17 -13.07 12.62
CA ASP A 133 3.01 -12.04 13.65
C ASP A 133 3.88 -10.80 13.42
N ALA A 134 4.88 -10.88 12.53
CA ALA A 134 5.59 -9.70 12.08
C ALA A 134 4.70 -8.75 11.26
N TRP A 135 3.51 -9.20 10.82
CA TRP A 135 2.55 -8.42 10.06
C TRP A 135 1.26 -8.23 10.85
N PRO A 136 0.67 -7.02 10.86
CA PRO A 136 -0.66 -6.83 11.44
C PRO A 136 -1.67 -7.75 10.73
N LYS A 137 -2.54 -8.41 11.50
CA LYS A 137 -3.48 -9.42 11.00
C LYS A 137 -4.33 -8.92 9.84
N ASP A 138 -4.79 -7.67 9.93
CA ASP A 138 -5.58 -6.99 8.90
C ASP A 138 -4.85 -6.79 7.56
N THR A 139 -3.54 -7.01 7.53
CA THR A 139 -2.72 -6.90 6.32
C THR A 139 -2.43 -8.25 5.66
N TRP A 140 -2.71 -9.36 6.33
CA TRP A 140 -2.43 -10.71 5.82
C TRP A 140 -3.14 -10.96 4.49
N GLY A 141 -2.42 -11.58 3.54
CA GLY A 141 -2.93 -11.83 2.19
C GLY A 141 -3.04 -10.59 1.30
N MET A 142 -2.71 -9.39 1.80
CA MET A 142 -2.72 -8.18 0.97
C MET A 142 -1.69 -8.30 -0.16
N GLN A 143 -2.15 -8.02 -1.38
CA GLN A 143 -1.32 -7.86 -2.58
C GLN A 143 -0.56 -6.52 -2.50
N LEU A 144 0.38 -6.41 -1.55
CA LEU A 144 1.08 -5.17 -1.22
C LEU A 144 1.92 -4.67 -2.40
N GLY A 145 2.55 -5.58 -3.15
CA GLY A 145 3.31 -5.25 -4.36
C GLY A 145 2.48 -4.59 -5.45
N HIS A 146 1.32 -5.17 -5.75
CA HIS A 146 0.36 -4.62 -6.69
C HIS A 146 -0.22 -3.29 -6.18
N THR A 147 -0.53 -3.20 -4.88
CA THR A 147 -1.00 -1.96 -4.24
C THR A 147 0.02 -0.84 -4.39
N ALA A 148 1.29 -1.07 -4.04
CA ALA A 148 2.36 -0.10 -4.19
C ALA A 148 2.55 0.32 -5.65
N SER A 149 2.44 -0.62 -6.58
CA SER A 149 2.54 -0.35 -8.02
C SER A 149 1.39 0.54 -8.51
N ASN A 150 0.16 0.29 -8.05
CA ASN A 150 -1.02 1.10 -8.38
C ASN A 150 -0.98 2.50 -7.76
N ILE A 151 -0.36 2.64 -6.58
CA ILE A 151 -0.07 3.96 -5.98
C ILE A 151 0.89 4.74 -6.88
N ARG A 152 1.99 4.11 -7.33
CA ARG A 152 2.99 4.73 -8.21
C ARG A 152 2.43 5.09 -9.58
N ALA A 153 1.58 4.23 -10.15
CA ALA A 153 0.94 4.45 -11.44
C ALA A 153 -0.21 5.48 -11.39
N GLY A 154 -0.60 5.94 -10.19
CA GLY A 154 -1.70 6.89 -10.02
C GLY A 154 -3.10 6.27 -10.16
N TYR A 155 -3.23 4.95 -10.29
CA TYR A 155 -4.52 4.25 -10.32
C TYR A 155 -5.24 4.32 -8.96
N ILE A 156 -4.47 4.41 -7.87
CA ILE A 156 -5.02 4.70 -6.55
C ILE A 156 -4.78 6.17 -6.25
N ARG A 157 -5.86 6.97 -6.20
CA ARG A 157 -5.77 8.38 -5.79
C ARG A 157 -5.33 8.47 -4.33
N VAL A 158 -4.18 9.11 -4.12
CA VAL A 158 -3.59 9.33 -2.79
C VAL A 158 -4.08 10.67 -2.23
N PRO A 159 -4.75 10.69 -1.06
CA PRO A 159 -5.02 11.93 -0.35
C PRO A 159 -3.73 12.65 0.04
N ALA A 160 -3.71 13.98 0.07
CA ALA A 160 -2.50 14.75 0.38
C ALA A 160 -1.83 14.34 1.70
N SER A 161 -2.61 14.21 2.77
CA SER A 161 -2.13 13.77 4.09
C SER A 161 -1.53 12.36 4.11
N VAL A 162 -1.98 11.48 3.21
CA VAL A 162 -1.40 10.14 3.04
C VAL A 162 -0.12 10.22 2.22
N GLY A 163 -0.07 11.10 1.22
CA GLY A 163 1.13 11.37 0.43
C GLY A 163 2.28 11.88 1.30
N GLU A 164 2.01 12.79 2.23
CA GLU A 164 2.99 13.27 3.21
C GLU A 164 3.56 12.13 4.06
N LYS A 165 2.70 11.28 4.63
CA LYS A 165 3.14 10.08 5.38
C LYS A 165 3.98 9.13 4.53
N LEU A 166 3.58 8.89 3.27
CA LEU A 166 4.34 8.06 2.35
C LEU A 166 5.73 8.66 2.08
N ASN A 167 5.84 9.98 1.92
CA ASN A 167 7.11 10.67 1.75
C ASN A 167 8.01 10.55 2.98
N GLU A 168 7.47 10.79 4.18
CA GLU A 168 8.18 10.64 5.45
C GLU A 168 8.69 9.22 5.66
N MET A 169 7.90 8.22 5.25
CA MET A 169 8.33 6.82 5.28
C MET A 169 9.41 6.50 4.23
N GLY A 170 9.70 7.39 3.27
CA GLY A 170 10.66 7.15 2.20
C GLY A 170 10.08 6.28 1.06
N PHE A 171 8.77 6.39 0.81
CA PHE A 171 8.13 5.64 -0.27
C PHE A 171 8.69 6.06 -1.63
N VAL A 172 9.12 5.07 -2.40
CA VAL A 172 9.70 5.30 -3.72
C VAL A 172 8.59 5.43 -4.76
N TRP A 173 8.30 6.67 -5.18
CA TRP A 173 7.27 6.98 -6.19
C TRP A 173 7.71 6.59 -7.61
N ASP A 174 8.96 6.87 -7.97
CA ASP A 174 9.53 6.48 -9.25
C ASP A 174 10.63 5.43 -9.05
N MET A 175 10.25 4.17 -9.23
CA MET A 175 11.21 3.06 -9.18
C MET A 175 12.22 3.11 -10.33
N PHE A 176 11.85 3.64 -11.50
CA PHE A 176 12.75 3.70 -12.65
C PHE A 176 13.81 4.78 -12.49
N HIS A 177 13.43 5.97 -12.01
CA HIS A 177 14.39 7.01 -11.67
C HIS A 177 15.31 6.58 -10.53
N THR A 178 14.76 5.99 -9.47
CA THR A 178 15.58 5.47 -8.35
C THR A 178 16.56 4.41 -8.81
N LYS A 179 16.11 3.48 -9.67
CA LYS A 179 16.98 2.43 -10.25
C LYS A 179 18.07 3.01 -11.15
N TRP A 180 17.75 4.06 -11.91
CA TRP A 180 18.72 4.79 -12.71
C TRP A 180 19.82 5.40 -11.83
N GLU A 181 19.46 6.17 -10.80
CA GLU A 181 20.44 6.81 -9.91
C GLU A 181 21.29 5.79 -9.15
N ILE A 182 20.70 4.68 -8.68
CA ILE A 182 21.46 3.59 -8.04
C ILE A 182 22.48 2.98 -9.00
N ASN A 183 22.08 2.70 -10.25
CA ASN A 183 23.01 2.12 -11.23
C ASN A 183 24.09 3.12 -11.66
N VAL A 184 23.77 4.41 -11.72
CA VAL A 184 24.74 5.48 -11.95
C VAL A 184 25.74 5.56 -10.79
N ALA A 185 25.29 5.47 -9.54
CA ALA A 185 26.17 5.40 -8.38
C ALA A 185 27.07 4.14 -8.42
N ALA A 186 26.52 2.98 -8.76
CA ALA A 186 27.31 1.76 -8.94
C ALA A 186 28.35 1.89 -10.08
N LEU A 187 28.02 2.60 -11.16
CA LEU A 187 28.96 2.91 -12.24
C LEU A 187 30.06 3.88 -11.78
N GLN A 188 29.76 4.83 -10.90
CA GLN A 188 30.78 5.71 -10.31
C GLN A 188 31.77 4.91 -9.47
N VAL A 189 31.28 3.98 -8.63
CA VAL A 189 32.15 3.07 -7.86
C VAL A 189 32.99 2.20 -8.79
N PHE A 190 32.41 1.70 -9.89
CA PHE A 190 33.16 0.96 -10.90
C PHE A 190 34.30 1.78 -11.50
N LYS A 191 34.02 3.01 -11.91
CA LYS A 191 35.03 3.90 -12.46
C LYS A 191 36.12 4.21 -11.43
N ALA A 192 35.75 4.45 -10.17
CA ALA A 192 36.72 4.70 -9.10
C ALA A 192 37.62 3.46 -8.84
N THR A 193 37.06 2.25 -8.98
CA THR A 193 37.78 0.99 -8.71
C THR A 193 38.68 0.56 -9.87
N TYR A 194 38.22 0.73 -11.12
CA TYR A 194 38.89 0.19 -12.32
C TYR A 194 39.41 1.27 -13.28
N GLY A 195 39.23 2.55 -12.98
CA GLY A 195 39.70 3.69 -13.79
C GLY A 195 38.90 3.94 -15.08
N HIS A 196 38.03 3.03 -15.51
CA HIS A 196 37.25 3.14 -16.75
C HIS A 196 35.77 2.80 -16.56
N THR A 197 34.94 3.09 -17.58
CA THR A 197 33.50 2.79 -17.60
C THR A 197 33.13 1.61 -18.52
N VAL A 198 34.13 0.88 -19.03
CA VAL A 198 33.95 -0.34 -19.83
C VAL A 198 33.56 -1.51 -18.91
N VAL A 199 32.28 -1.60 -18.54
CA VAL A 199 31.78 -2.69 -17.71
C VAL A 199 31.49 -3.94 -18.57
N PRO A 200 32.06 -5.12 -18.25
CA PRO A 200 31.72 -6.38 -18.91
C PRO A 200 30.25 -6.76 -18.70
N GLN A 201 29.58 -7.36 -19.70
CA GLN A 201 28.15 -7.71 -19.58
C GLN A 201 27.85 -8.66 -18.41
N LYS A 202 28.75 -9.62 -18.16
CA LYS A 202 28.63 -10.60 -17.07
C LYS A 202 29.09 -10.06 -15.71
N PHE A 203 29.50 -8.79 -15.61
CA PHE A 203 29.96 -8.20 -14.37
C PHE A 203 28.80 -8.07 -13.37
N VAL A 204 29.01 -8.63 -12.18
CA VAL A 204 28.13 -8.52 -11.02
C VAL A 204 28.84 -7.67 -9.97
N ALA A 205 28.17 -6.61 -9.51
CA ALA A 205 28.74 -5.74 -8.49
C ALA A 205 28.88 -6.48 -7.16
N PRO A 206 29.97 -6.26 -6.40
CA PRO A 206 30.12 -6.74 -5.02
C PRO A 206 28.96 -6.30 -4.11
N LYS A 207 28.73 -7.01 -2.99
CA LYS A 207 27.61 -6.74 -2.06
C LYS A 207 27.68 -5.38 -1.37
N ASP A 208 28.87 -4.81 -1.25
CA ASP A 208 29.19 -3.50 -0.66
C ASP A 208 28.88 -2.34 -1.61
N TRP A 209 28.52 -2.60 -2.88
CA TRP A 209 28.13 -1.58 -3.83
C TRP A 209 26.64 -1.25 -3.74
N PRO A 210 26.20 -0.09 -4.26
CA PRO A 210 24.78 0.25 -4.34
C PRO A 210 23.96 -0.90 -4.96
N PRO A 211 22.84 -1.33 -4.34
CA PRO A 211 22.08 -2.53 -4.71
C PRO A 211 21.25 -2.30 -5.99
N GLY A 212 21.95 -2.13 -7.11
CA GLY A 212 21.37 -1.95 -8.43
C GLY A 212 21.05 -3.26 -9.12
N SER A 213 20.58 -3.18 -10.36
CA SER A 213 20.63 -4.36 -11.23
C SER A 213 22.07 -4.72 -11.53
N THR A 214 22.33 -5.97 -11.90
CA THR A 214 23.64 -6.43 -12.39
C THR A 214 24.22 -5.40 -13.35
N LEU A 215 25.27 -4.69 -12.91
CA LEU A 215 25.75 -3.46 -13.54
C LEU A 215 26.12 -3.70 -15.01
N GLY A 216 26.71 -4.85 -15.33
CA GLY A 216 27.04 -5.24 -16.70
C GLY A 216 25.83 -5.33 -17.63
N VAL A 217 24.72 -5.93 -17.15
CA VAL A 217 23.46 -6.00 -17.91
C VAL A 217 22.85 -4.62 -18.10
N TRP A 218 22.87 -3.78 -17.05
CA TRP A 218 22.34 -2.42 -17.14
C TRP A 218 23.14 -1.56 -18.13
N VAL A 219 24.47 -1.57 -18.05
CA VAL A 219 25.36 -0.84 -18.99
C VAL A 219 25.12 -1.30 -20.43
N ASN A 220 24.96 -2.60 -20.65
CA ASN A 220 24.66 -3.13 -21.98
C ASN A 220 23.29 -2.64 -22.50
N ASN A 221 22.26 -2.64 -21.65
CA ASN A 221 20.94 -2.15 -22.01
C ASN A 221 20.94 -0.65 -22.32
N VAL A 222 21.72 0.15 -21.56
CA VAL A 222 21.92 1.58 -21.82
C VAL A 222 22.56 1.80 -23.20
N ARG A 223 23.58 1.01 -23.57
CA ARG A 223 24.22 1.10 -24.89
C ARG A 223 23.27 0.71 -26.02
N LYS A 224 22.51 -0.38 -25.86
CA LYS A 224 21.57 -0.87 -26.88
C LYS A 224 20.41 0.09 -27.13
N ASN A 225 19.97 0.82 -26.11
CA ASN A 225 18.77 1.65 -26.16
C ASN A 225 19.09 3.16 -26.11
N VAL A 226 20.25 3.58 -26.64
CA VAL A 226 20.71 4.98 -26.66
C VAL A 226 19.64 5.95 -27.18
N GLU A 227 18.94 5.57 -28.24
CA GLU A 227 17.94 6.42 -28.90
C GLU A 227 16.70 6.67 -28.04
N SER A 228 16.40 5.75 -27.12
CA SER A 228 15.28 5.87 -26.18
C SER A 228 15.63 6.65 -24.90
N LEU A 229 16.91 6.97 -24.68
CA LEU A 229 17.35 7.70 -23.48
C LEU A 229 17.06 9.20 -23.61
N SER A 230 16.62 9.81 -22.51
CA SER A 230 16.45 11.26 -22.47
C SER A 230 17.81 11.97 -22.57
N LYS A 231 17.81 13.17 -23.17
CA LYS A 231 19.02 14.02 -23.28
C LYS A 231 19.70 14.26 -21.93
N LYS A 232 18.91 14.37 -20.85
CA LYS A 232 19.42 14.50 -19.46
C LYS A 232 20.23 13.28 -19.03
N LYS A 233 19.73 12.06 -19.28
CA LYS A 233 20.40 10.80 -18.93
C LYS A 233 21.71 10.62 -19.72
N ILE A 234 21.69 10.96 -21.02
CA ILE A 234 22.90 10.94 -21.86
C ILE A 234 23.94 11.92 -21.33
N LYS A 235 23.55 13.17 -21.01
CA LYS A 235 24.44 14.18 -20.44
C LYS A 235 25.08 13.71 -19.13
N GLN A 236 24.30 13.10 -18.23
CA GLN A 236 24.79 12.57 -16.96
C GLN A 236 25.86 11.48 -17.16
N LEU A 237 25.63 10.53 -18.08
CA LEU A 237 26.61 9.50 -18.41
C LEU A 237 27.86 10.06 -19.07
N ASN A 238 27.73 11.06 -19.95
CA ASN A 238 28.86 11.73 -20.58
C ASN A 238 29.75 12.44 -19.55
N GLN A 239 29.15 13.09 -18.55
CA GLN A 239 29.88 13.72 -17.44
C GLN A 239 30.69 12.71 -16.62
N LEU A 240 30.26 11.45 -16.59
CA LEU A 240 31.00 10.36 -15.94
C LEU A 240 32.11 9.77 -16.83
N GLY A 241 32.26 10.22 -18.08
CA GLY A 241 33.19 9.61 -19.04
C GLY A 241 32.72 8.22 -19.48
N PHE A 242 31.41 8.04 -19.66
CA PHE A 242 30.84 6.77 -20.10
C PHE A 242 31.22 6.41 -21.54
N VAL A 243 31.81 5.24 -21.75
CA VAL A 243 32.19 4.74 -23.08
C VAL A 243 30.97 4.05 -23.74
N TRP A 244 30.40 4.71 -24.75
CA TRP A 244 29.24 4.23 -25.50
C TRP A 244 29.57 3.08 -26.46
N LYS A 245 30.76 3.13 -27.09
CA LYS A 245 31.23 2.12 -28.05
C LYS A 245 32.61 1.58 -27.62
N PRO A 246 32.68 0.45 -26.91
CA PRO A 246 33.95 -0.13 -26.46
C PRO A 246 34.88 -0.50 -27.63
N ASN A 247 34.32 -1.01 -28.73
CA ASN A 247 35.07 -1.53 -29.89
C ASN A 247 35.68 -0.44 -30.80
N GLN A 248 35.50 0.84 -30.49
CA GLN A 248 36.16 1.94 -31.23
C GLN A 248 37.34 2.54 -30.46
N ALA A 249 37.60 2.09 -29.23
CA ALA A 249 38.75 2.51 -28.43
C ALA A 249 39.97 1.57 -28.59
N SER A 250 39.86 0.50 -29.37
CA SER A 250 40.90 -0.51 -29.56
C SER A 250 41.47 -0.48 -30.98
N SER A 251 42.30 0.51 -31.30
CA SER A 251 43.37 0.37 -32.30
C SER A 251 44.75 0.13 -31.67
N SER A 252 44.77 -0.30 -30.41
CA SER A 252 45.90 -0.98 -29.81
C SER A 252 45.43 -1.76 -28.57
N VAL A 253 46.06 -2.91 -28.34
CA VAL A 253 45.81 -3.88 -27.26
C VAL A 253 44.81 -5.00 -27.61
N THR A 254 45.41 -6.19 -27.58
CA THR A 254 44.98 -7.52 -27.96
C THR A 254 43.74 -8.03 -27.22
N ASN A 255 43.01 -8.91 -27.91
CA ASN A 255 42.05 -9.83 -27.32
C ASN A 255 42.74 -10.66 -26.24
N ASP A 256 42.64 -10.23 -25.00
CA ASP A 256 42.76 -11.11 -23.84
C ASP A 256 41.57 -10.85 -22.93
N VAL A 257 41.08 -11.94 -22.35
CA VAL A 257 40.03 -11.96 -21.34
C VAL A 257 40.41 -10.94 -20.27
N VAL A 258 39.78 -9.76 -20.29
CA VAL A 258 39.97 -8.74 -19.25
C VAL A 258 39.29 -9.27 -17.99
N VAL A 259 40.03 -10.12 -17.28
CA VAL A 259 39.89 -10.29 -15.85
C VAL A 259 40.12 -8.90 -15.27
N CYS A 260 39.07 -8.30 -14.72
CA CYS A 260 39.20 -7.05 -13.97
C CYS A 260 40.06 -7.32 -12.73
N THR A 261 41.39 -7.29 -12.89
CA THR A 261 42.33 -7.36 -11.79
C THR A 261 42.37 -5.98 -11.13
N LYS A 262 42.09 -5.93 -9.82
CA LYS A 262 42.27 -4.73 -8.99
C LYS A 262 43.72 -4.24 -9.17
N SER A 263 43.89 -2.96 -9.50
CA SER A 263 45.20 -2.29 -9.44
C SER A 263 45.70 -2.21 -8.00
#